data_AF-A0A0F9XWN4-F1
#
_entry.id   AF-A0A0F9XWN4-F1
#
_cell.length_a   1.000
_cell.length_b   1.000
_cell.length_c   1.000
_cell.angle_alpha   90.00
_cell.angle_beta   90.00
_cell.angle_gamma   90.00
#
_symmetry.space_group_name_H-M   'P 1'
#
loop_
_entity.id
_entity.type
_entity.pdbx_description
1 polymer ?
#
loop_
_entity_poly.entity_id
_entity_poly.type
_entity_poly.pdbx_seq_one_letter_code
_entity_poly.pdbx_strand_id
1 'polypeptide(L)'
;MEAPPVHQIVTRELHEADDHTLAMIGKEQPAEFSIGDGFTVSVEPYAINSINWMVFHDGEGVGEGHLFHGWDKGLLVVRNANIDDEYRGQGLYGRVLKALAGYYGLAVRSDVQLTKAAARAWEKLGGEWDGAAYRIQP
;
A
#
# COMPACT_ATOMS: atom_id res chain seq x y z
N MET A 1 1.31 31.05 -5.99
CA MET A 1 0.73 29.84 -6.59
C MET A 1 0.55 28.84 -5.47
N GLU A 2 -0.68 28.70 -4.97
CA GLU A 2 -1.00 27.68 -3.98
C GLU A 2 -1.00 26.31 -4.66
N ALA A 3 -0.40 25.32 -4.01
CA ALA A 3 -0.52 23.93 -4.44
C ALA A 3 -2.00 23.53 -4.36
N PRO A 4 -2.52 22.77 -5.35
CA PRO A 4 -3.91 22.34 -5.29
C PRO A 4 -4.14 21.48 -4.05
N PRO A 5 -5.29 21.60 -3.39
CA PRO A 5 -5.58 20.85 -2.18
C PRO A 5 -5.60 19.36 -2.53
N VAL A 6 -4.75 18.59 -1.82
CA VAL A 6 -4.62 17.13 -1.92
C VAL A 6 -5.98 16.40 -1.93
N HIS A 7 -7.00 17.00 -1.31
CA HIS A 7 -8.36 16.45 -1.22
C HIS A 7 -9.11 16.36 -2.57
N GLN A 8 -8.79 17.18 -3.58
CA GLN A 8 -9.54 17.22 -4.84
C GLN A 8 -9.14 16.12 -5.83
N ILE A 9 -7.91 15.60 -5.76
CA ILE A 9 -7.50 14.42 -6.54
C ILE A 9 -8.06 13.14 -5.89
N VAL A 10 -8.26 13.16 -4.57
CA VAL A 10 -8.67 12.01 -3.76
C VAL A 10 -10.12 11.58 -3.98
N THR A 11 -11.03 12.50 -4.35
CA THR A 11 -12.48 12.21 -4.37
C THR A 11 -13.00 11.59 -5.67
N ARG A 12 -12.22 11.62 -6.76
CA ARG A 12 -12.66 11.03 -8.03
C ARG A 12 -12.37 9.53 -8.13
N GLU A 13 -11.63 8.96 -7.17
CA GLU A 13 -11.11 7.59 -7.25
C GLU A 13 -11.85 6.55 -6.39
N LEU A 14 -12.91 6.94 -5.68
CA LEU A 14 -13.72 6.03 -4.86
C LEU A 14 -15.11 5.88 -5.49
N HIS A 15 -15.47 4.68 -5.94
CA HIS A 15 -16.84 4.33 -6.35
C HIS A 15 -17.41 3.26 -5.41
N GLU A 16 -18.71 3.02 -5.51
CA GLU A 16 -19.46 1.97 -4.78
C GLU A 16 -18.69 0.64 -4.77
N ALA A 17 -18.70 -0.05 -3.63
CA ALA A 17 -18.03 -1.35 -3.45
C ALA A 17 -18.46 -2.32 -4.56
N ASP A 18 -17.59 -2.57 -5.52
CA ASP A 18 -17.87 -3.55 -6.55
C ASP A 18 -17.62 -4.97 -6.03
N ASP A 19 -18.12 -5.99 -6.73
CA ASP A 19 -17.98 -7.39 -6.32
C ASP A 19 -16.52 -7.82 -6.08
N HIS A 20 -15.54 -7.12 -6.68
CA HIS A 20 -14.10 -7.36 -6.46
C HIS A 20 -13.61 -6.76 -5.14
N THR A 21 -14.05 -5.55 -4.81
CA THR A 21 -13.80 -4.94 -3.50
C THR A 21 -14.43 -5.78 -2.40
N LEU A 22 -15.65 -6.27 -2.62
CA LEU A 22 -16.34 -7.20 -1.73
C LEU A 22 -15.65 -8.57 -1.66
N ALA A 23 -14.99 -9.05 -2.72
CA ALA A 23 -14.20 -10.29 -2.69
C ALA A 23 -12.85 -10.13 -1.95
N MET A 24 -12.23 -8.96 -2.03
CA MET A 24 -11.07 -8.62 -1.20
C MET A 24 -11.45 -8.51 0.27
N ILE A 25 -12.56 -7.82 0.57
CA ILE A 25 -13.13 -7.77 1.92
C ILE A 25 -13.56 -9.18 2.35
N GLY A 26 -14.01 -10.00 1.40
CA GLY A 26 -14.34 -11.42 1.56
C GLY A 26 -13.17 -12.28 2.05
N LYS A 27 -11.93 -11.79 1.97
CA LYS A 27 -10.86 -12.20 2.89
C LYS A 27 -11.06 -11.49 4.24
N GLU A 28 -12.20 -11.77 4.89
CA GLU A 28 -12.69 -11.08 6.09
C GLU A 28 -11.80 -11.33 7.32
N GLN A 29 -10.82 -12.21 7.19
CA GLN A 29 -9.92 -12.56 8.27
C GLN A 29 -8.66 -11.70 8.19
N PRO A 30 -8.28 -11.07 9.31
CA PRO A 30 -6.96 -10.48 9.45
C PRO A 30 -5.90 -11.48 9.01
N ALA A 31 -4.92 -11.00 8.26
CA ALA A 31 -3.84 -11.83 7.81
C ALA A 31 -2.51 -11.17 8.13
N GLU A 32 -1.55 -11.98 8.58
CA GLU A 32 -0.24 -11.53 8.95
C GLU A 32 0.82 -12.30 8.15
N PHE A 33 1.81 -11.57 7.63
CA PHE A 33 2.88 -12.15 6.82
C PHE A 33 4.22 -11.57 7.25
N SER A 34 5.26 -12.39 7.28
CA SER A 34 6.62 -11.89 7.47
C SER A 34 7.11 -11.17 6.21
N ILE A 35 7.78 -10.02 6.41
CA ILE A 35 8.43 -9.24 5.34
C ILE A 35 9.97 -9.21 5.51
N GLY A 36 10.51 -10.15 6.28
CA GLY A 36 11.95 -10.32 6.55
C GLY A 36 12.47 -9.49 7.74
N ASP A 37 13.69 -9.78 8.19
CA ASP A 37 14.42 -9.06 9.25
C ASP A 37 13.64 -8.86 10.57
N GLY A 38 12.77 -9.80 10.93
CA GLY A 38 11.94 -9.71 12.13
C GLY A 38 10.72 -8.78 11.99
N PHE A 39 10.42 -8.31 10.78
CA PHE A 39 9.22 -7.52 10.51
C PHE A 39 8.07 -8.39 10.02
N THR A 40 6.87 -8.05 10.45
CA THR A 40 5.60 -8.59 9.93
C THR A 40 4.73 -7.46 9.42
N VAL A 41 3.84 -7.79 8.48
CA VAL A 41 2.76 -6.91 8.06
C VAL A 41 1.44 -7.60 8.37
N SER A 42 0.57 -6.92 9.10
CA SER A 42 -0.82 -7.32 9.31
C SER A 42 -1.71 -6.53 8.36
N VAL A 43 -2.72 -7.17 7.79
CA VAL A 43 -3.79 -6.54 7.03
C VAL A 43 -5.13 -6.82 7.69
N GLU A 44 -5.95 -5.79 7.83
CA GLU A 44 -7.27 -5.88 8.47
C GLU A 44 -8.33 -5.08 7.71
N PRO A 45 -9.58 -5.58 7.61
CA PRO A 45 -10.68 -4.78 7.09
C PRO A 45 -10.89 -3.52 7.92
N TYR A 46 -10.95 -2.35 7.28
CA TYR A 46 -11.14 -1.07 7.97
C TYR A 46 -12.49 -0.41 7.64
N ALA A 47 -12.89 -0.43 6.37
CA ALA A 47 -14.19 0.07 5.93
C ALA A 47 -14.66 -0.64 4.66
N ILE A 48 -15.89 -0.32 4.21
CA ILE A 48 -16.59 -0.94 3.08
C ILE A 48 -15.77 -0.99 1.78
N ASN A 49 -14.70 -0.18 1.64
CA ASN A 49 -13.80 -0.15 0.48
C ASN A 49 -12.32 0.05 0.86
N SER A 50 -11.92 -0.26 2.09
CA SER A 50 -10.55 -0.01 2.54
C SER A 50 -10.04 -1.05 3.52
N ILE A 51 -8.77 -1.39 3.36
CA ILE A 51 -8.04 -2.33 4.21
C ILE A 51 -6.91 -1.54 4.86
N ASN A 52 -6.77 -1.65 6.18
CA ASN A 52 -5.60 -1.16 6.87
C ASN A 52 -4.48 -2.17 6.76
N TRP A 53 -3.25 -1.68 6.71
CA TRP A 53 -2.09 -2.49 6.99
C TRP A 53 -1.26 -1.84 8.09
N MET A 54 -0.66 -2.67 8.94
CA MET A 54 0.26 -2.27 9.98
C MET A 54 1.54 -3.10 9.88
N VAL A 55 2.69 -2.47 10.07
CA VAL A 55 3.98 -3.16 10.15
C VAL A 55 4.36 -3.29 11.61
N PHE A 56 4.78 -4.47 12.02
CA PHE A 56 5.29 -4.73 13.36
C PHE A 56 6.76 -5.12 13.33
N HIS A 57 7.49 -4.72 14.37
CA HIS A 57 8.83 -5.19 14.71
C HIS A 57 8.87 -5.52 16.19
N ASP A 58 9.25 -6.75 16.55
CA ASP A 58 9.27 -7.21 17.94
C ASP A 58 7.95 -6.97 18.72
N GLY A 59 6.83 -6.98 18.01
CA GLY A 59 5.48 -6.76 18.56
C GLY A 59 5.05 -5.30 18.67
N GLU A 60 5.92 -4.34 18.33
CA GLU A 60 5.59 -2.91 18.29
C GLU A 60 5.18 -2.49 16.87
N GLY A 61 4.15 -1.65 16.76
CA GLY A 61 3.72 -1.09 15.48
C GLY A 61 4.66 0.03 15.05
N VAL A 62 5.26 -0.12 13.87
CA VAL A 62 6.34 0.75 13.35
C VAL A 62 6.01 1.40 12.01
N GLY A 63 4.79 1.18 11.54
CA GLY A 63 4.31 1.72 10.29
C GLY A 63 2.89 1.29 9.98
N GLU A 64 2.21 2.07 9.15
CA GLU A 64 0.80 1.87 8.82
C GLU A 64 0.45 2.49 7.47
N GLY A 65 -0.70 2.08 6.93
CA GLY A 65 -1.35 2.78 5.83
C GLY A 65 -2.65 2.11 5.42
N HIS A 66 -3.24 2.61 4.35
CA HIS A 66 -4.50 2.10 3.81
C HIS A 66 -4.31 1.60 2.39
N LEU A 67 -4.98 0.50 2.06
CA LEU A 67 -5.23 0.05 0.69
C LEU A 67 -6.67 0.38 0.29
N PHE A 68 -6.81 0.86 -0.93
CA PHE A 68 -8.06 1.07 -1.62
C PHE A 68 -8.06 0.29 -2.93
N HIS A 69 -9.22 -0.13 -3.39
CA HIS A 69 -9.35 -0.65 -4.75
C HIS A 69 -9.33 0.51 -5.73
N GLY A 70 -8.46 0.42 -6.74
CA GLY A 70 -8.43 1.40 -7.83
C GLY A 70 -9.60 1.18 -8.79
N TRP A 71 -9.85 2.16 -9.67
CA TRP A 71 -10.89 2.05 -10.71
C TRP A 71 -10.65 0.90 -11.69
N ASP A 72 -9.39 0.51 -11.85
CA ASP A 72 -8.99 -0.62 -12.65
C ASP A 72 -9.00 -1.87 -11.77
N LYS A 73 -9.81 -2.88 -12.12
CA LYS A 73 -10.10 -4.04 -11.26
C LYS A 73 -8.87 -4.88 -10.89
N GLY A 74 -7.75 -4.64 -11.57
CA GLY A 74 -6.44 -5.26 -11.34
C GLY A 74 -5.49 -4.48 -10.42
N LEU A 75 -5.92 -3.37 -9.80
CA LEU A 75 -5.04 -2.42 -9.14
C LEU A 75 -5.47 -2.09 -7.71
N LEU A 76 -4.53 -2.15 -6.77
CA LEU A 76 -4.65 -1.64 -5.41
C LEU A 76 -3.88 -0.34 -5.27
N VAL A 77 -4.45 0.63 -4.56
CA VAL A 77 -3.86 1.95 -4.34
C VAL A 77 -3.56 2.11 -2.86
N VAL A 78 -2.30 2.37 -2.52
CA VAL A 78 -1.87 2.64 -1.15
C VAL A 78 -1.87 4.13 -0.87
N ARG A 79 -2.48 4.50 0.27
CA ARG A 79 -2.58 5.89 0.75
C ARG A 79 -2.31 6.00 2.24
N ASN A 80 -2.02 7.24 2.66
CA ASN A 80 -1.67 7.63 4.02
C ASN A 80 -0.68 6.67 4.67
N ALA A 81 0.33 6.26 3.90
CA ALA A 81 1.35 5.36 4.38
C ALA A 81 2.40 6.12 5.18
N ASN A 82 2.77 5.60 6.34
CA ASN A 82 3.88 6.07 7.13
C ASN A 82 4.70 4.89 7.66
N ILE A 83 6.02 5.07 7.72
CA ILE A 83 6.95 4.21 8.46
C ILE A 83 7.68 5.12 9.42
N ASP A 84 7.85 4.70 10.66
CA ASP A 84 8.51 5.51 11.69
C ASP A 84 9.96 5.82 11.31
N ASP A 85 10.43 6.99 11.73
CA ASP A 85 11.69 7.58 11.25
C ASP A 85 12.90 6.66 11.41
N GLU A 86 12.97 5.92 12.51
CA GLU A 86 14.06 4.99 12.81
C GLU A 86 14.10 3.76 11.88
N TYR A 87 12.97 3.43 11.25
CA TYR A 87 12.84 2.32 10.30
C TYR A 87 12.90 2.77 8.83
N ARG A 88 12.97 4.08 8.57
CA ARG A 88 13.10 4.59 7.20
C ARG A 88 14.45 4.22 6.58
N GLY A 89 14.48 4.11 5.26
CA GLY A 89 15.69 3.78 4.49
C GLY A 89 16.08 2.30 4.47
N GLN A 90 15.39 1.44 5.22
CA GLN A 90 15.65 -0.01 5.27
C GLN A 90 14.93 -0.81 4.16
N GLY A 91 14.25 -0.11 3.24
CA GLY A 91 13.46 -0.70 2.16
C GLY A 91 12.10 -1.29 2.60
N LEU A 92 11.72 -1.11 3.87
CA LEU A 92 10.49 -1.69 4.46
C LEU A 92 9.23 -1.39 3.65
N TYR A 93 9.03 -0.13 3.25
CA TYR A 93 7.85 0.25 2.48
C TYR A 93 7.68 -0.54 1.19
N GLY A 94 8.77 -0.80 0.47
CA GLY A 94 8.70 -1.60 -0.74
C GLY A 94 8.42 -3.09 -0.46
N ARG A 95 8.94 -3.63 0.64
CA ARG A 95 8.65 -5.03 1.05
C ARG A 95 7.17 -5.20 1.41
N VAL A 96 6.58 -4.21 2.10
CA VAL A 96 5.14 -4.16 2.36
C VAL A 96 4.35 -4.22 1.06
N LEU A 97 4.65 -3.35 0.10
CA LEU A 97 3.91 -3.29 -1.17
C LEU A 97 4.05 -4.59 -1.98
N LYS A 98 5.21 -5.23 -1.95
CA LYS A 98 5.41 -6.56 -2.55
C LYS A 98 4.59 -7.64 -1.85
N ALA A 99 4.55 -7.64 -0.52
CA ALA A 99 3.75 -8.59 0.25
C ALA A 99 2.25 -8.43 -0.04
N LEU A 100 1.77 -7.19 -0.12
CA LEU A 100 0.39 -6.86 -0.46
C LEU A 100 0.05 -7.31 -1.89
N ALA A 101 0.92 -7.03 -2.87
CA ALA A 101 0.73 -7.48 -4.25
C ALA A 101 0.63 -9.01 -4.33
N GLY A 102 1.55 -9.72 -3.67
CA GLY A 102 1.53 -11.18 -3.63
C GLY A 102 0.31 -11.76 -2.92
N TYR A 103 -0.13 -11.16 -1.81
CA TYR A 103 -1.29 -11.65 -1.06
C TYR A 103 -2.61 -11.47 -1.82
N TYR A 104 -2.82 -10.33 -2.45
CA TYR A 104 -4.04 -10.07 -3.21
C TYR A 104 -3.98 -10.57 -4.65
N GLY A 105 -2.79 -10.88 -5.18
CA GLY A 105 -2.60 -11.27 -6.58
C GLY A 105 -2.91 -10.12 -7.55
N LEU A 106 -2.78 -8.88 -7.09
CA LEU A 106 -3.10 -7.66 -7.83
C LEU A 106 -1.87 -6.76 -7.90
N ALA A 107 -1.81 -5.93 -8.93
CA ALA A 107 -0.80 -4.88 -8.96
C ALA A 107 -1.06 -3.89 -7.82
N VAL A 108 -0.01 -3.38 -7.21
CA VAL A 108 -0.11 -2.35 -6.16
C VAL A 108 0.55 -1.07 -6.66
N ARG A 109 -0.16 0.04 -6.50
CA ARG A 109 0.28 1.39 -6.80
C ARG A 109 0.38 2.21 -5.52
N SER A 110 1.43 3.00 -5.39
CA SER A 110 1.54 4.02 -4.36
C SER A 110 1.48 5.42 -4.97
N ASP A 111 0.57 6.25 -4.47
CA ASP A 111 0.48 7.67 -4.82
C ASP A 111 1.43 8.54 -3.98
N VAL A 112 2.19 7.94 -3.05
CA VAL A 112 3.14 8.67 -2.22
C VAL A 112 4.33 9.07 -3.09
N GLN A 113 4.62 10.38 -3.17
CA GLN A 113 5.85 10.85 -3.79
C GLN A 113 7.05 10.26 -3.06
N LEU A 114 7.71 9.29 -3.70
CA LEU A 114 8.92 8.70 -3.16
C LEU A 114 10.07 9.70 -3.28
N THR A 115 10.87 9.81 -2.22
CA THR A 115 12.19 10.42 -2.31
C THR A 115 13.04 9.64 -3.31
N LYS A 116 14.09 10.24 -3.89
CA LYS A 116 15.00 9.53 -4.82
C LYS A 116 15.57 8.22 -4.25
N ALA A 117 15.82 8.16 -2.95
CA ALA A 117 16.29 6.96 -2.27
C ALA A 117 15.19 5.87 -2.23
N ALA A 118 13.96 6.27 -1.92
CA ALA A 118 12.81 5.37 -1.92
C ALA A 118 12.45 4.89 -3.34
N ALA A 119 12.59 5.73 -4.37
CA ALA A 119 12.42 5.36 -5.77
C ALA A 119 13.43 4.29 -6.23
N ARG A 120 14.70 4.39 -5.81
CA ARG A 120 15.70 3.36 -6.12
C ARG A 120 15.47 2.05 -5.38
N ALA A 121 14.98 2.12 -4.15
CA ALA A 121 14.58 0.93 -3.41
C ALA A 121 13.36 0.26 -4.07
N TRP A 122 12.45 1.05 -4.63
CA TRP A 122 11.30 0.61 -5.39
C TRP A 122 11.68 -0.16 -6.65
N GLU A 123 12.57 0.39 -7.48
CA GLU A 123 13.07 -0.27 -8.70
C GLU A 123 13.70 -1.64 -8.41
N LYS A 124 14.48 -1.74 -7.32
CA LYS A 124 15.11 -3.02 -6.91
C LYS A 124 14.12 -4.12 -6.55
N LEU A 125 12.89 -3.75 -6.21
CA LEU A 125 11.83 -4.70 -5.86
C LEU A 125 10.99 -5.10 -7.07
N GLY A 126 11.37 -4.66 -8.28
CA GLY A 126 10.60 -4.86 -9.50
C GLY A 126 9.49 -3.84 -9.70
N GLY A 127 9.52 -2.75 -8.94
CA GLY A 127 8.59 -1.64 -9.08
C GLY A 127 8.97 -0.70 -10.22
N GLU A 128 7.99 -0.23 -10.97
CA GLU A 128 8.15 0.66 -12.11
C GLU A 128 7.52 2.03 -11.83
N TRP A 129 8.05 3.09 -12.45
CA TRP A 129 7.44 4.41 -12.50
C TRP A 129 6.77 4.59 -13.86
N ASP A 130 5.45 4.81 -13.89
CA ASP A 130 4.68 4.93 -15.14
C ASP A 130 4.51 6.40 -15.61
N GLY A 131 5.15 7.35 -14.93
CA GLY A 131 5.00 8.78 -15.20
C GLY A 131 4.06 9.50 -14.23
N ALA A 132 3.20 8.77 -13.52
CA ALA A 132 2.24 9.31 -12.55
C ALA A 132 2.35 8.67 -11.16
N ALA A 133 2.70 7.38 -11.09
CA ALA A 133 2.82 6.66 -9.83
C ALA A 133 3.81 5.49 -9.89
N TYR A 134 4.12 4.96 -8.71
CA TYR A 134 4.96 3.80 -8.52
C TYR A 134 4.09 2.54 -8.49
N ARG A 135 4.34 1.57 -9.39
CA ARG A 135 3.56 0.33 -9.55
C ARG A 135 4.43 -0.91 -9.40
N ILE A 136 3.94 -1.93 -8.70
CA ILE A 136 4.55 -3.26 -8.60
C ILE A 136 3.54 -4.32 -9.02
N GLN A 137 3.97 -5.29 -9.81
CA GLN A 137 3.15 -6.43 -10.23
C GLN A 137 3.31 -7.57 -9.20
N PRO A 138 2.31 -8.45 -9.04
CA PRO A 138 2.39 -9.62 -8.17
C PRO A 138 3.52 -10.58 -8.56
#